data_AF-A0A0C9TWG6-F1
#
_entry.id   AF-A0A0C9TWG6-F1
#
_cell.length_a   1.000
_cell.length_b   1.000
_cell.length_c   1.000
_cell.angle_alpha   90.00
_cell.angle_beta   90.00
_cell.angle_gamma   90.00
#
_symmetry.space_group_name_H-M   'P 1'
#
loop_
_entity.id
_entity.type
_entity.pdbx_description
1 polymer ?
#
loop_
_entity_poly.entity_id
_entity_poly.type
_entity_poly.pdbx_seq_one_letter_code
_entity_poly.pdbx_strand_id
1 'polypeptide(L)'
;MTWSETILEQFELVNRFTTDESEYYGPYNTLLIDLFPHIEHFQVAPQFKGPITPGSVDFTVVYIIMKRKVPVLFIEVKPFNHFEKDSTRAEADDQMRRKFRDFRSASLPLPKLFGISALGTRFSVYEYIIETRALLPPSILPDPMTVNEVAPKERWNYQLLEPAGEAKFREVVADVKAMAESIGNCEPLPFLAPISGNLHRLSEFYVRKIRERQLEWSYELDGFSSGTSPALGIAMLLRKEGEEVDGHAGRLADTVLAVRFQGIHSKSDSDRFYS
;
A
#
# COMPACT_ATOMS: atom_id res chain seq x y z
N MET A 1 -13.43 -28.14 2.41
CA MET A 1 -12.10 -28.75 2.60
C MET A 1 -11.60 -28.27 3.95
N THR A 2 -10.91 -29.13 4.69
CA THR A 2 -10.26 -28.80 5.96
C THR A 2 -8.83 -28.32 5.72
N TRP A 3 -8.24 -27.62 6.69
CA TRP A 3 -6.79 -27.35 6.68
C TRP A 3 -5.99 -28.64 6.55
N SER A 4 -4.79 -28.56 5.95
CA SER A 4 -3.88 -29.72 5.93
C SER A 4 -3.46 -30.08 7.37
N GLU A 5 -3.20 -31.36 7.61
CA GLU A 5 -2.72 -31.84 8.92
C GLU A 5 -1.46 -31.09 9.36
N THR A 6 -0.56 -30.78 8.43
CA THR A 6 0.67 -30.01 8.69
C THR A 6 0.42 -28.59 9.17
N ILE A 7 -0.67 -27.94 8.73
CA ILE A 7 -1.04 -26.60 9.20
C ILE A 7 -1.66 -26.70 10.60
N LEU A 8 -2.57 -27.67 10.80
CA LEU A 8 -3.22 -27.89 12.09
C LEU A 8 -2.19 -28.19 13.19
N GLU A 9 -1.27 -29.13 12.93
CA GLU A 9 -0.21 -29.51 13.87
C GLU A 9 0.62 -28.31 14.31
N GLN A 10 0.99 -27.40 13.39
CA GLN A 10 1.76 -26.22 13.75
C GLN A 10 1.02 -25.28 14.71
N PHE A 11 -0.30 -25.10 14.55
CA PHE A 11 -1.08 -24.29 15.48
C PHE A 11 -1.32 -25.00 16.82
N GLU A 12 -1.44 -26.33 16.82
CA GLU A 12 -1.60 -27.13 18.04
C GLU A 12 -0.35 -27.14 18.92
N LEU A 13 0.85 -27.02 18.31
CA LEU A 13 2.12 -26.92 19.03
C LEU A 13 2.30 -25.59 19.78
N VAL A 14 1.54 -24.55 19.42
CA VAL A 14 1.64 -23.23 20.08
C VAL A 14 1.01 -23.29 21.46
N ASN A 15 1.73 -22.79 22.47
CA ASN A 15 1.16 -22.69 23.80
C ASN A 15 0.12 -21.56 23.82
N ARG A 16 -1.17 -21.89 23.98
CA ARG A 16 -2.27 -20.91 24.05
C ARG A 16 -2.08 -19.83 25.12
N PHE A 17 -1.35 -20.13 26.19
CA PHE A 17 -1.09 -19.21 27.29
C PHE A 17 0.20 -18.39 27.11
N THR A 18 0.90 -18.57 25.99
CA THR A 18 2.10 -17.79 25.69
C THR A 18 1.79 -16.30 25.60
N THR A 19 2.73 -15.49 26.07
CA THR A 19 2.77 -14.06 25.82
C THR A 19 3.72 -13.72 24.66
N ASP A 20 4.44 -14.71 24.14
CA ASP A 20 5.37 -14.54 23.03
C ASP A 20 4.60 -14.59 21.70
N GLU A 21 4.51 -13.44 21.04
CA GLU A 21 3.88 -13.32 19.71
C GLU A 21 4.56 -14.21 18.67
N SER A 22 5.84 -14.49 18.83
CA SER A 22 6.65 -15.19 17.83
C SER A 22 6.27 -16.65 17.63
N GLU A 23 5.66 -17.29 18.62
CA GLU A 23 5.15 -18.66 18.50
C GLU A 23 4.08 -18.79 17.40
N TYR A 24 3.31 -17.73 17.14
CA TYR A 24 2.28 -17.74 16.11
C TYR A 24 2.83 -17.42 14.70
N TYR A 25 4.03 -16.86 14.57
CA TYR A 25 4.56 -16.41 13.28
C TYR A 25 4.85 -17.57 12.32
N GLY A 26 5.40 -18.68 12.82
CA GLY A 26 5.63 -19.88 12.02
C GLY A 26 4.33 -20.44 11.42
N PRO A 27 3.33 -20.79 12.25
CA PRO A 27 2.04 -21.31 11.80
C PRO A 27 1.33 -20.39 10.80
N TYR A 28 1.25 -19.08 11.09
CA TYR A 28 0.64 -18.12 10.15
C TYR A 28 1.43 -18.00 8.85
N ASN A 29 2.76 -17.99 8.90
CA ASN A 29 3.57 -17.94 7.68
C ASN A 29 3.34 -19.17 6.79
N THR A 30 3.31 -20.37 7.37
CA THR A 30 3.00 -21.62 6.66
C THR A 30 1.61 -21.55 6.00
N LEU A 31 0.59 -21.18 6.77
CA LEU A 31 -0.79 -21.03 6.27
C LEU A 31 -0.87 -20.02 5.10
N LEU A 32 -0.21 -18.88 5.22
CA LEU A 32 -0.30 -17.83 4.20
C LEU A 32 0.47 -18.18 2.93
N ILE A 33 1.58 -18.89 3.03
CA ILE A 33 2.33 -19.37 1.86
C ILE A 33 1.52 -20.44 1.10
N ASP A 34 0.81 -21.31 1.82
CA ASP A 34 -0.10 -22.30 1.22
C ASP A 34 -1.26 -21.62 0.48
N LEU A 35 -1.88 -20.62 1.11
CA LEU A 35 -3.02 -19.89 0.54
C LEU A 35 -2.63 -18.95 -0.61
N PHE A 36 -1.44 -18.35 -0.57
CA PHE A 36 -0.96 -17.37 -1.55
C PHE A 36 0.37 -17.82 -2.15
N PRO A 37 0.36 -18.88 -2.99
CA PRO A 37 1.59 -19.45 -3.50
C PRO A 37 2.25 -18.53 -4.54
N HIS A 38 3.58 -18.56 -4.57
CA HIS A 38 4.39 -17.75 -5.49
C HIS A 38 4.12 -18.07 -6.98
N ILE A 39 3.66 -19.29 -7.30
CA ILE A 39 3.30 -19.68 -8.67
C ILE A 39 2.12 -18.87 -9.20
N GLU A 40 1.26 -18.36 -8.32
CA GLU A 40 0.18 -17.42 -8.63
C GLU A 40 0.67 -15.95 -8.60
N HIS A 41 1.97 -15.68 -8.53
CA HIS A 41 2.58 -14.35 -8.44
C HIS A 41 2.20 -13.55 -7.18
N PHE A 42 1.85 -14.25 -6.10
CA PHE A 42 1.74 -13.64 -4.78
C PHE A 42 3.09 -13.65 -4.06
N GLN A 43 3.26 -12.67 -3.17
CA GLN A 43 4.36 -12.58 -2.24
C GLN A 43 3.81 -12.36 -0.84
N VAL A 44 4.19 -13.22 0.10
CA VAL A 44 3.93 -13.05 1.53
C VAL A 44 5.15 -12.38 2.14
N ALA A 45 5.00 -11.15 2.64
CA ALA A 45 6.09 -10.37 3.22
C ALA A 45 5.81 -10.06 4.70
N PRO A 46 6.45 -10.74 5.65
CA PRO A 46 6.39 -10.35 7.05
C PRO A 46 7.13 -9.01 7.24
N GLN A 47 6.46 -8.03 7.84
CA GLN A 47 7.05 -6.75 8.22
C GLN A 47 7.13 -6.66 9.74
N PHE A 48 8.34 -6.47 10.24
CA PHE A 48 8.60 -6.19 11.65
C PHE A 48 8.44 -4.69 11.87
N LYS A 49 7.43 -4.27 12.62
CA LYS A 49 7.37 -2.90 13.12
C LYS A 49 8.07 -2.85 14.45
N GLY A 50 9.19 -2.11 14.50
CA GLY A 50 9.81 -1.74 15.76
C GLY A 50 8.93 -0.77 16.53
N PRO A 51 9.14 -0.66 17.86
CA PRO A 51 8.38 0.26 18.68
C PRO A 51 8.59 1.69 18.22
N ILE A 52 7.49 2.43 18.05
CA ILE A 52 7.50 3.85 17.67
C ILE A 52 8.13 4.70 18.80
N THR A 53 8.09 4.19 20.03
CA THR A 53 8.60 4.84 21.23
C THR A 53 9.94 4.21 21.65
N PRO A 54 11.02 5.00 21.83
CA PRO A 54 12.26 4.50 22.42
C PRO A 54 11.97 3.90 23.80
N GLY A 55 12.20 2.60 23.98
CA GLY A 55 12.01 1.90 25.25
C GLY A 55 10.78 0.99 25.35
N SER A 56 9.92 0.93 24.33
CA SER A 56 8.97 -0.19 24.18
C SER A 56 9.67 -1.38 23.52
N VAL A 57 9.20 -2.60 23.76
CA VAL A 57 9.71 -3.86 23.16
C VAL A 57 8.64 -4.52 22.28
N ASP A 58 7.57 -3.80 21.94
CA ASP A 58 6.46 -4.37 21.18
C ASP A 58 6.77 -4.39 19.68
N PHE A 59 7.47 -5.46 19.28
CA PHE A 59 7.66 -5.80 17.87
C PHE A 59 6.43 -6.56 17.38
N THR A 60 5.61 -5.91 16.57
CA THR A 60 4.46 -6.58 15.95
C THR A 60 4.82 -7.02 14.54
N VAL A 61 4.66 -8.31 14.23
CA VAL A 61 4.76 -8.79 12.85
C VAL A 61 3.43 -8.59 12.14
N VAL A 62 3.54 -8.00 10.96
CA VAL A 62 2.40 -7.80 10.07
C VAL A 62 2.74 -8.43 8.75
N TYR A 63 1.96 -9.44 8.36
CA TYR A 63 2.08 -10.05 7.06
C TYR A 63 1.40 -9.15 6.04
N ILE A 64 2.12 -8.76 4.99
CA ILE A 64 1.54 -8.09 3.83
C ILE A 64 1.61 -9.05 2.66
N ILE A 65 0.44 -9.38 2.12
CA ILE A 65 0.30 -10.20 0.92
C ILE A 65 0.23 -9.24 -0.25
N MET A 66 1.13 -9.42 -1.21
CA MET A 66 1.25 -8.58 -2.40
C MET A 66 1.02 -9.40 -3.66
N LYS A 67 0.39 -8.80 -4.66
CA LYS A 67 0.35 -9.28 -6.05
C LYS A 67 1.00 -8.23 -6.93
N ARG A 68 2.10 -8.57 -7.61
CA ARG A 68 2.84 -7.63 -8.49
C ARG A 68 3.12 -6.25 -7.84
N LYS A 69 3.58 -6.25 -6.58
CA LYS A 69 3.86 -5.06 -5.72
C LYS A 69 2.64 -4.26 -5.24
N VAL A 70 1.42 -4.71 -5.51
CA VAL A 70 0.19 -4.13 -4.94
C VAL A 70 -0.18 -4.92 -3.68
N PRO A 71 -0.36 -4.28 -2.51
CA PRO A 71 -0.87 -4.94 -1.33
C PRO A 71 -2.35 -5.31 -1.53
N VAL A 72 -2.69 -6.58 -1.33
CA VAL A 72 -4.05 -7.11 -1.54
C VAL A 72 -4.73 -7.55 -0.23
N LEU A 73 -3.92 -7.90 0.77
CA LEU A 73 -4.34 -8.31 2.10
C LEU A 73 -3.20 -8.01 3.08
N PHE A 74 -3.54 -7.65 4.32
CA PHE A 74 -2.58 -7.68 5.41
C PHE A 74 -3.15 -8.34 6.65
N ILE A 75 -2.29 -8.94 7.46
CA ILE A 75 -2.67 -9.66 8.67
C ILE A 75 -1.77 -9.24 9.81
N GLU A 76 -2.38 -8.83 10.92
CA GLU A 76 -1.69 -8.55 12.17
C GLU A 76 -1.95 -9.68 13.15
N VAL A 77 -0.89 -10.18 13.78
CA VAL A 77 -0.95 -11.33 14.69
C VAL A 77 -0.49 -10.90 16.07
N LYS A 78 -1.30 -11.22 17.08
CA LYS A 78 -1.05 -11.03 18.51
C LYS A 78 -1.30 -12.34 19.26
N PRO A 79 -0.80 -12.53 20.50
CA PRO A 79 -1.02 -13.78 21.21
C PRO A 79 -2.46 -13.88 21.69
N PHE A 80 -2.92 -15.09 22.01
CA PHE A 80 -4.30 -15.34 22.40
C PHE A 80 -4.70 -14.60 23.69
N ASN A 81 -3.78 -14.38 24.63
CA ASN A 81 -4.05 -13.65 25.87
C ASN A 81 -4.58 -12.21 25.64
N HIS A 82 -4.30 -11.59 24.48
CA HIS A 82 -4.83 -10.28 24.11
C HIS A 82 -6.34 -10.32 23.84
N PHE A 83 -6.90 -11.49 23.53
CA PHE A 83 -8.34 -11.67 23.37
C PHE A 83 -9.09 -11.45 24.68
N GLU A 84 -8.48 -11.77 25.83
CA GLU A 84 -9.19 -11.72 27.11
C GLU A 84 -9.32 -10.32 27.70
N LYS A 85 -8.39 -9.40 27.40
CA LYS A 85 -8.37 -8.05 27.97
C LYS A 85 -8.95 -7.01 27.02
N ASP A 86 -9.87 -6.19 27.51
CA ASP A 86 -10.53 -5.13 26.75
C ASP A 86 -9.51 -4.12 26.19
N SER A 87 -8.49 -3.78 26.98
CA SER A 87 -7.46 -2.83 26.58
C SER A 87 -6.63 -3.32 25.39
N THR A 88 -6.23 -4.59 25.36
CA THR A 88 -5.44 -5.14 24.26
C THR A 88 -6.28 -5.38 23.01
N ARG A 89 -7.59 -5.66 23.15
CA ARG A 89 -8.52 -5.68 22.02
C ARG A 89 -8.70 -4.28 21.41
N ALA A 90 -8.87 -3.26 22.25
CA ALA A 90 -8.95 -1.88 21.80
C ALA A 90 -7.68 -1.46 21.03
N GLU A 91 -6.51 -1.80 21.56
CA GLU A 91 -5.24 -1.54 20.91
C GLU A 91 -5.12 -2.26 19.56
N ALA A 92 -5.51 -3.53 19.48
CA ALA A 92 -5.50 -4.27 18.21
C ALA A 92 -6.42 -3.65 17.15
N ASP A 93 -7.60 -3.17 17.53
CA ASP A 93 -8.49 -2.42 16.61
C ASP A 93 -7.84 -1.11 16.14
N ASP A 94 -7.25 -0.35 17.05
CA ASP A 94 -6.56 0.90 16.72
C ASP A 94 -5.38 0.68 15.76
N GLN A 95 -4.62 -0.40 15.93
CA GLN A 95 -3.53 -0.77 15.03
C GLN A 95 -4.04 -1.10 13.62
N MET A 96 -5.11 -1.89 13.49
CA MET A 96 -5.76 -2.17 12.20
C MET A 96 -6.23 -0.89 11.52
N ARG A 97 -6.97 -0.03 12.24
CA ARG A 97 -7.50 1.23 11.69
C ARG A 97 -6.39 2.18 11.29
N ARG A 98 -5.28 2.23 12.04
CA ARG A 98 -4.08 3.01 11.67
C ARG A 98 -3.48 2.51 10.36
N LYS A 99 -3.38 1.19 10.15
CA LYS A 99 -2.85 0.64 8.89
C LYS A 99 -3.72 0.98 7.68
N PHE A 100 -5.04 0.94 7.81
CA PHE A 100 -5.91 1.39 6.72
C PHE A 100 -5.72 2.88 6.40
N ARG A 101 -5.46 3.73 7.40
CA ARG A 101 -5.10 5.13 7.17
C ARG A 101 -3.77 5.28 6.43
N ASP A 102 -2.78 4.45 6.73
CA ASP A 102 -1.51 4.42 5.99
C ASP A 102 -1.76 4.06 4.51
N PHE A 103 -2.56 3.02 4.25
CA PHE A 103 -2.92 2.60 2.88
C PHE A 103 -3.80 3.60 2.13
N ARG A 104 -4.60 4.41 2.82
CA ARG A 104 -5.42 5.47 2.20
C ARG A 104 -4.57 6.48 1.43
N SER A 105 -3.30 6.65 1.79
CA SER A 105 -2.37 7.54 1.08
C SER A 105 -1.88 6.97 -0.26
N ALA A 106 -2.02 5.66 -0.47
CA ALA A 106 -1.61 4.97 -1.68
C ALA A 106 -2.76 4.88 -2.70
N SER A 107 -2.45 5.03 -3.98
CA SER A 107 -3.38 4.68 -5.07
C SER A 107 -3.39 3.16 -5.23
N LEU A 108 -4.43 2.50 -4.71
CA LEU A 108 -4.61 1.06 -4.83
C LEU A 108 -5.53 0.75 -6.02
N PRO A 109 -5.08 -0.05 -7.01
CA PRO A 109 -5.91 -0.46 -8.15
C PRO A 109 -6.86 -1.61 -7.74
N LEU A 110 -7.57 -1.45 -6.64
CA LEU A 110 -8.49 -2.44 -6.09
C LEU A 110 -9.81 -1.74 -5.71
N PRO A 111 -10.95 -2.45 -5.73
CA PRO A 111 -12.20 -1.90 -5.21
C PRO A 111 -12.23 -1.94 -3.67
N LYS A 112 -11.55 -2.92 -3.07
CA LYS A 112 -11.54 -3.18 -1.63
C LYS A 112 -10.18 -3.72 -1.17
N LEU A 113 -9.75 -3.32 0.02
CA LEU A 113 -8.59 -3.87 0.71
C LEU A 113 -9.05 -4.61 1.97
N PHE A 114 -8.60 -5.84 2.13
CA PHE A 114 -8.86 -6.63 3.34
C PHE A 114 -7.73 -6.48 4.36
N GLY A 115 -8.11 -6.53 5.63
CA GLY A 115 -7.20 -6.65 6.77
C GLY A 115 -7.72 -7.69 7.75
N ILE A 116 -6.86 -8.51 8.32
CA ILE A 116 -7.24 -9.49 9.35
C ILE A 116 -6.48 -9.17 10.64
N SER A 117 -7.20 -9.06 11.75
CA SER A 117 -6.61 -9.00 13.08
C SER A 117 -6.77 -10.37 13.73
N ALA A 118 -5.66 -11.02 14.06
CA ALA A 118 -5.63 -12.31 14.73
C ALA A 118 -5.11 -12.16 16.17
N LEU A 119 -5.89 -12.68 17.13
CA LEU A 119 -5.52 -12.84 18.53
C LEU A 119 -5.39 -14.34 18.81
N GLY A 120 -4.18 -14.87 18.67
CA GLY A 120 -3.91 -16.29 18.55
C GLY A 120 -4.59 -16.84 17.28
N THR A 121 -5.51 -17.78 17.45
CA THR A 121 -6.29 -18.38 16.36
C THR A 121 -7.68 -17.73 16.17
N ARG A 122 -8.09 -16.84 17.08
CA ARG A 122 -9.32 -16.04 16.90
C ARG A 122 -9.05 -14.85 16.02
N PHE A 123 -9.92 -14.55 15.06
CA PHE A 123 -9.68 -13.47 14.12
C PHE A 123 -10.93 -12.63 13.81
N SER A 124 -10.67 -11.38 13.42
CA SER A 124 -11.63 -10.42 12.89
C SER A 124 -11.23 -10.03 11.48
N VAL A 125 -12.22 -9.88 10.61
CA VAL A 125 -12.04 -9.40 9.23
C VAL A 125 -12.41 -7.92 9.17
N TYR A 126 -11.55 -7.14 8.53
CA TYR A 126 -11.77 -5.74 8.23
C TYR A 126 -11.83 -5.53 6.72
N GLU A 127 -12.78 -4.72 6.29
CA GLU A 127 -13.03 -4.44 4.88
C GLU A 127 -12.96 -2.93 4.64
N TYR A 128 -11.99 -2.50 3.85
CA TYR A 128 -11.86 -1.11 3.44
C TYR A 128 -12.28 -0.93 1.99
N ILE A 129 -13.40 -0.26 1.78
CA ILE A 129 -13.93 0.05 0.46
C ILE A 129 -13.21 1.30 -0.05
N ILE A 130 -12.47 1.16 -1.15
CA ILE A 130 -11.55 2.20 -1.62
C ILE A 130 -12.30 3.44 -2.15
N GLU A 131 -13.41 3.22 -2.86
CA GLU A 131 -14.23 4.30 -3.43
C GLU A 131 -14.86 5.19 -2.35
N THR A 132 -15.55 4.58 -1.38
CA THR A 132 -16.29 5.30 -0.33
C THR A 132 -15.43 5.65 0.88
N ARG A 133 -14.23 5.04 0.97
CA ARG A 133 -13.35 5.08 2.15
C ARG A 133 -14.01 4.54 3.42
N ALA A 134 -15.06 3.74 3.27
CA ALA A 134 -15.73 3.08 4.38
C ALA A 134 -14.86 1.94 4.92
N LEU A 135 -14.76 1.84 6.24
CA LEU A 135 -14.08 0.75 6.93
C LEU A 135 -15.08 -0.02 7.78
N LEU A 136 -15.20 -1.32 7.51
CA LEU A 136 -16.00 -2.25 8.29
C LEU A 136 -15.07 -3.17 9.12
N PRO A 137 -15.46 -3.54 10.34
CA PRO A 137 -16.61 -3.02 11.09
C PRO A 137 -16.43 -1.53 11.49
N PRO A 138 -17.53 -0.79 11.71
CA PRO A 138 -17.48 0.60 12.17
C PRO A 138 -16.72 0.74 13.49
N SER A 139 -16.10 1.91 13.70
CA SER A 139 -15.45 2.23 14.98
C SER A 139 -16.51 2.46 16.05
N ILE A 140 -16.28 1.94 17.25
CA ILE A 140 -17.05 2.32 18.44
C ILE A 140 -16.22 3.39 19.15
N LEU A 141 -16.85 4.52 19.47
CA LEU A 141 -16.13 5.63 20.12
C LEU A 141 -16.00 5.36 21.61
N PRO A 142 -14.85 5.72 22.23
CA PRO A 142 -14.73 5.78 23.67
C PRO A 142 -15.76 6.77 24.24
N ASP A 143 -16.47 6.35 25.28
CA ASP A 143 -17.38 7.20 26.02
C ASP A 143 -16.57 8.04 27.03
N PRO A 144 -16.76 9.37 27.09
CA PRO A 144 -15.97 10.22 27.97
C PRO A 144 -16.33 10.05 29.46
N MET A 145 -17.48 9.46 29.78
CA MET A 145 -18.02 9.32 31.14
C MET A 145 -18.00 7.88 31.64
N THR A 146 -17.84 6.89 30.76
CA THR A 146 -17.87 5.47 31.10
C THR A 146 -16.77 4.68 30.40
N VAL A 147 -16.29 3.60 31.04
CA VAL A 147 -15.36 2.65 30.40
C VAL A 147 -16.19 1.68 29.56
N ASN A 148 -16.47 2.07 28.32
CA ASN A 148 -17.20 1.24 27.36
C ASN A 148 -16.26 0.34 26.54
N GLU A 149 -16.80 -0.78 26.06
CA GLU A 149 -16.05 -1.72 25.23
C GLU A 149 -15.98 -1.21 23.78
N VAL A 150 -14.87 -0.56 23.42
CA VAL A 150 -14.63 0.01 22.08
C VAL A 150 -14.32 -1.06 21.02
N ALA A 151 -13.89 -2.25 21.46
CA ALA A 151 -13.54 -3.39 20.62
C ALA A 151 -14.13 -4.68 21.22
N PRO A 152 -15.43 -4.96 20.97
CA PRO A 152 -16.13 -6.09 21.55
C PRO A 152 -15.47 -7.43 21.23
N LYS A 153 -15.48 -8.38 22.18
CA LYS A 153 -14.96 -9.76 21.96
C LYS A 153 -15.57 -10.41 20.73
N GLU A 154 -16.84 -10.13 20.46
CA GLU A 154 -17.62 -10.63 19.32
C GLU A 154 -17.02 -10.21 17.98
N ARG A 155 -16.14 -9.20 17.96
CA ARG A 155 -15.39 -8.83 16.76
C ARG A 155 -14.42 -9.93 16.32
N TRP A 156 -13.80 -10.64 17.25
CA TRP A 156 -12.94 -11.81 16.99
C TRP A 156 -13.72 -13.12 17.20
N ASN A 157 -14.92 -13.18 16.60
CA ASN A 157 -15.83 -14.31 16.71
C ASN A 157 -15.39 -15.55 15.93
N TYR A 158 -14.61 -15.38 14.86
CA TYR A 158 -14.14 -16.52 14.07
C TYR A 158 -12.95 -17.21 14.72
N GLN A 159 -13.02 -18.53 14.79
CA GLN A 159 -11.93 -19.38 15.24
C GLN A 159 -11.33 -20.11 14.04
N LEU A 160 -10.08 -19.79 13.67
CA LEU A 160 -9.40 -20.26 12.46
C LEU A 160 -9.43 -21.77 12.28
N LEU A 161 -9.27 -22.52 13.36
CA LEU A 161 -9.20 -24.00 13.33
C LEU A 161 -10.58 -24.67 13.39
N GLU A 162 -11.65 -23.90 13.59
CA GLU A 162 -13.02 -24.41 13.54
C GLU A 162 -13.59 -24.27 12.12
N PRO A 163 -14.54 -25.14 11.70
CA PRO A 163 -15.07 -25.13 10.34
C PRO A 163 -15.61 -23.77 9.88
N ALA A 164 -16.26 -23.02 10.77
CA ALA A 164 -16.82 -21.71 10.45
C ALA A 164 -15.74 -20.64 10.23
N GLY A 165 -14.68 -20.65 11.05
CA GLY A 165 -13.57 -19.72 10.86
C GLY A 165 -12.71 -20.09 9.66
N GLU A 166 -12.48 -21.38 9.40
CA GLU A 166 -11.84 -21.84 8.17
C GLU A 166 -12.62 -21.37 6.94
N ALA A 167 -13.93 -21.62 6.91
CA ALA A 167 -14.78 -21.21 5.79
C ALA A 167 -14.69 -19.69 5.55
N LYS A 168 -14.78 -18.89 6.63
CA LYS A 168 -14.68 -17.42 6.51
C LYS A 168 -13.30 -16.97 6.03
N PHE A 169 -12.23 -17.57 6.53
CA PHE A 169 -10.87 -17.21 6.11
C PHE A 169 -10.66 -17.53 4.63
N ARG A 170 -11.13 -18.69 4.16
CA ARG A 170 -11.07 -19.08 2.75
C ARG A 170 -11.93 -18.22 1.85
N GLU A 171 -13.11 -17.79 2.32
CA GLU A 171 -13.96 -16.81 1.63
C GLU A 171 -13.18 -15.51 1.37
N VAL A 172 -12.53 -14.96 2.41
CA VAL A 172 -11.70 -13.75 2.27
C VAL A 172 -10.55 -13.99 1.28
N VAL A 173 -9.89 -15.14 1.32
CA VAL A 173 -8.81 -15.47 0.38
C VAL A 173 -9.34 -15.54 -1.05
N ALA A 174 -10.49 -16.17 -1.28
CA ALA A 174 -11.10 -16.26 -2.60
C ALA A 174 -11.44 -14.87 -3.15
N ASP A 175 -12.06 -14.01 -2.34
CA ASP A 175 -12.35 -12.63 -2.68
C ASP A 175 -11.07 -11.83 -3.03
N VAL A 176 -10.03 -11.95 -2.19
CA VAL A 176 -8.73 -11.31 -2.42
C VAL A 176 -8.13 -11.77 -3.74
N LYS A 177 -8.15 -13.09 -4.02
CA LYS A 177 -7.61 -13.65 -5.26
C LYS A 177 -8.38 -13.14 -6.48
N ALA A 178 -9.72 -13.18 -6.44
CA ALA A 178 -10.57 -12.69 -7.52
C ALA A 178 -10.33 -11.20 -7.81
N MET A 179 -10.25 -10.35 -6.79
CA MET A 179 -9.91 -8.93 -6.98
C MET A 179 -8.51 -8.75 -7.57
N ALA A 180 -7.56 -9.58 -7.14
CA ALA A 180 -6.16 -9.51 -7.56
C ALA A 180 -5.91 -9.98 -9.00
N GLU A 181 -6.85 -10.67 -9.64
CA GLU A 181 -6.74 -11.02 -11.07
C GLU A 181 -6.69 -9.78 -11.95
N SER A 182 -7.41 -8.72 -11.58
CA SER A 182 -7.46 -7.46 -12.34
C SER A 182 -6.13 -6.67 -12.29
N ILE A 183 -5.32 -6.88 -11.24
CA ILE A 183 -3.97 -6.30 -11.10
C ILE A 183 -3.05 -6.76 -12.24
N GLY A 184 -3.38 -7.89 -12.87
CA GLY A 184 -2.59 -8.47 -13.96
C GLY A 184 -2.87 -7.91 -15.36
N ASN A 185 -4.06 -7.36 -15.57
CA ASN A 185 -4.57 -6.89 -16.86
C ASN A 185 -4.55 -5.36 -17.00
N CYS A 186 -4.22 -4.64 -15.92
CA CYS A 186 -3.74 -3.27 -16.06
C CYS A 186 -2.34 -3.32 -16.66
N GLU A 187 -2.20 -2.78 -17.88
CA GLU A 187 -0.92 -2.18 -18.26
C GLU A 187 -0.39 -1.38 -17.07
N PRO A 188 0.92 -1.43 -16.78
CA PRO A 188 1.49 -0.70 -15.66
C PRO A 188 0.96 0.73 -15.69
N LEU A 189 0.22 1.11 -14.64
CA LEU A 189 -0.45 2.40 -14.54
C LEU A 189 0.54 3.48 -14.99
N PRO A 190 0.19 4.33 -15.97
CA PRO A 190 1.10 5.33 -16.54
C PRO A 190 1.51 6.44 -15.56
N PHE A 191 1.25 6.27 -14.26
CA PHE A 191 1.31 7.30 -13.24
C PHE A 191 2.44 7.13 -12.23
N LEU A 192 3.03 5.94 -12.11
CA LEU A 192 4.21 5.75 -11.26
C LEU A 192 5.47 5.83 -12.12
N ALA A 193 6.11 7.00 -12.09
CA ALA A 193 7.49 7.13 -12.53
C ALA A 193 8.32 5.99 -11.90
N PRO A 194 9.23 5.34 -12.63
CA PRO A 194 10.00 4.23 -12.08
C PRO A 194 10.80 4.69 -10.86
N ILE A 195 10.33 4.38 -9.65
CA ILE A 195 11.05 4.70 -8.39
C ILE A 195 12.33 3.86 -8.28
N SER A 196 12.47 2.81 -9.08
CA SER A 196 13.69 2.02 -9.21
C SER A 196 14.16 1.96 -10.67
N GLY A 197 14.99 2.93 -11.06
CA GLY A 197 15.64 2.96 -12.37
C GLY A 197 16.67 4.09 -12.43
N ASN A 198 17.77 3.86 -13.15
CA ASN A 198 18.76 4.89 -13.49
C ASN A 198 18.03 6.14 -14.04
N LEU A 199 18.52 7.33 -13.66
CA LEU A 199 18.09 8.65 -14.12
C LEU A 199 17.75 8.72 -15.62
N HIS A 200 18.47 7.97 -16.46
CA HIS A 200 18.21 7.85 -17.89
C HIS A 200 16.82 7.31 -18.20
N ARG A 201 16.40 6.19 -17.59
CA ARG A 201 15.06 5.60 -17.78
C ARG A 201 13.94 6.50 -17.26
N LEU A 202 14.22 7.20 -16.16
CA LEU A 202 13.29 8.19 -15.62
C LEU A 202 13.11 9.36 -16.61
N SER A 203 14.20 9.81 -17.23
CA SER A 203 14.19 10.88 -18.23
C SER A 203 13.46 10.46 -19.51
N GLU A 204 13.72 9.25 -20.03
CA GLU A 204 13.00 8.69 -21.20
C GLU A 204 11.48 8.60 -20.95
N PHE A 205 11.10 8.16 -19.75
CA PHE A 205 9.69 8.09 -19.35
C PHE A 205 9.03 9.47 -19.43
N TYR A 206 9.66 10.51 -18.87
CA TYR A 206 9.12 11.87 -18.89
C TYR A 206 9.12 12.48 -20.29
N VAL A 207 10.14 12.26 -21.12
CA VAL A 207 10.12 12.69 -22.54
C VAL A 207 8.91 12.11 -23.27
N ARG A 208 8.63 10.81 -23.09
CA ARG A 208 7.45 10.17 -23.69
C ARG A 208 6.15 10.84 -23.23
N LYS A 209 6.05 11.17 -21.93
CA LYS A 209 4.87 11.85 -21.37
C LYS A 209 4.71 13.29 -21.83
N ILE A 210 5.81 14.01 -22.01
CA ILE A 210 5.80 15.36 -22.59
C ILE A 210 5.25 15.29 -24.02
N ARG A 211 5.71 14.32 -24.82
CA ARG A 211 5.26 14.12 -26.21
C ARG A 211 3.80 13.72 -26.37
N GLU A 212 3.27 12.95 -25.41
CA GLU A 212 1.84 12.65 -25.36
C GLU A 212 0.98 13.93 -25.19
N ARG A 213 1.54 15.01 -24.63
CA ARG A 213 0.83 16.26 -24.34
C ARG A 213 1.16 17.41 -25.29
N GLN A 214 2.36 17.43 -25.88
CA GLN A 214 2.82 18.46 -26.81
C GLN A 214 3.67 17.82 -27.92
N LEU A 215 3.28 18.08 -29.17
CA LEU A 215 4.00 17.66 -30.38
C LEU A 215 4.92 18.78 -30.94
N GLU A 216 4.97 19.94 -30.29
CA GLU A 216 5.74 21.12 -30.72
C GLU A 216 7.20 21.08 -30.21
N TRP A 217 8.09 21.72 -30.97
CA TRP A 217 9.55 21.54 -30.94
C TRP A 217 10.33 22.41 -29.93
N SER A 218 9.63 23.12 -29.03
CA SER A 218 10.23 24.01 -28.03
C SER A 218 9.70 23.68 -26.63
N TYR A 219 10.62 23.42 -25.70
CA TYR A 219 10.31 22.99 -24.34
C TYR A 219 10.97 23.89 -23.30
N GLU A 220 10.20 24.33 -22.31
CA GLU A 220 10.73 25.00 -21.11
C GLU A 220 10.69 24.01 -19.94
N LEU A 221 11.85 23.64 -19.42
CA LEU A 221 11.99 22.68 -18.33
C LEU A 221 12.53 23.36 -17.07
N ASP A 222 11.79 23.23 -15.96
CA ASP A 222 12.24 23.67 -14.64
C ASP A 222 12.29 22.48 -13.66
N GLY A 223 13.34 22.44 -12.85
CA GLY A 223 13.61 21.34 -11.93
C GLY A 223 14.21 21.85 -10.63
N PHE A 224 13.54 21.53 -9.52
CA PHE A 224 13.97 21.94 -8.18
C PHE A 224 14.40 20.73 -7.32
N SER A 225 15.44 20.91 -6.51
CA SER A 225 15.96 19.89 -5.60
C SER A 225 16.22 18.55 -6.32
N SER A 226 15.58 17.46 -5.90
CA SER A 226 15.67 16.15 -6.56
C SER A 226 15.09 16.13 -7.98
N GLY A 227 14.28 17.13 -8.36
CA GLY A 227 13.73 17.32 -9.71
C GLY A 227 14.72 17.96 -10.71
N THR A 228 15.83 18.54 -10.25
CA THR A 228 16.85 19.13 -11.13
C THR A 228 17.57 18.08 -11.97
N SER A 229 17.90 16.91 -11.40
CA SER A 229 18.58 15.84 -12.15
C SER A 229 17.68 15.24 -13.25
N PRO A 230 16.39 14.94 -13.00
CA PRO A 230 15.45 14.55 -14.05
C PRO A 230 15.26 15.63 -15.11
N ALA A 231 15.08 16.91 -14.74
CA ALA A 231 14.94 18.01 -15.69
C ALA A 231 16.15 18.09 -16.66
N LEU A 232 17.37 17.97 -16.11
CA LEU A 232 18.58 17.94 -16.91
C LEU A 232 18.65 16.72 -17.84
N GLY A 233 18.30 15.54 -17.33
CA GLY A 233 18.27 14.32 -18.13
C GLY A 233 17.26 14.38 -19.30
N ILE A 234 16.10 14.97 -19.07
CA ILE A 234 15.09 15.22 -20.10
C ILE A 234 15.61 16.23 -21.13
N ALA A 235 16.19 17.35 -20.69
CA ALA A 235 16.76 18.37 -21.57
C ALA A 235 17.86 17.78 -22.48
N MET A 236 18.72 16.92 -21.94
CA MET A 236 19.77 16.24 -22.70
C MET A 236 19.20 15.30 -23.77
N LEU A 237 18.14 14.56 -23.47
CA LEU A 237 17.47 13.68 -24.43
C LEU A 237 16.81 14.47 -25.56
N LEU A 238 16.06 15.52 -25.22
CA LEU A 238 15.39 16.38 -26.22
C LEU A 238 16.42 17.06 -27.14
N ARG A 239 17.50 17.62 -26.60
CA ARG A 239 18.57 18.23 -27.41
C ARG A 239 19.29 17.23 -28.31
N LYS A 240 19.51 15.99 -27.84
CA LYS A 240 20.12 14.93 -28.66
C LYS A 240 19.26 14.61 -29.89
N GLU A 241 17.96 14.82 -29.79
CA GLU A 241 16.99 14.58 -30.86
C GLU A 241 16.70 15.83 -31.72
N GLY A 242 17.41 16.93 -31.47
CA GLY A 242 17.34 18.17 -32.27
C GLY A 242 16.28 19.18 -31.80
N GLU A 243 15.69 18.96 -30.62
CA GLU A 243 14.64 19.82 -30.05
C GLU A 243 15.23 21.04 -29.33
N GLU A 244 14.53 22.17 -29.36
CA GLU A 244 14.93 23.40 -28.68
C GLU A 244 14.46 23.38 -27.21
N VAL A 245 15.35 23.66 -26.26
CA VAL A 245 15.06 23.59 -24.81
C VAL A 245 15.62 24.79 -24.07
N ASP A 246 14.72 25.63 -23.56
CA ASP A 246 15.02 26.78 -22.69
C ASP A 246 14.96 26.38 -21.21
N GLY A 247 15.90 26.90 -20.41
CA GLY A 247 16.03 26.55 -18.99
C GLY A 247 16.27 27.78 -18.11
N HIS A 248 15.41 27.96 -17.11
CA HIS A 248 15.58 28.97 -16.06
C HIS A 248 15.60 28.31 -14.68
N ALA A 249 16.69 28.52 -13.94
CA ALA A 249 16.79 28.09 -12.55
C ALA A 249 16.41 29.25 -11.63
N GLY A 250 15.24 29.21 -10.99
CA GLY A 250 15.07 29.90 -9.72
C GLY A 250 13.70 30.45 -9.32
N ARG A 251 13.35 30.07 -8.07
CA ARG A 251 12.40 30.64 -7.09
C ARG A 251 10.90 30.40 -7.33
N LEU A 252 10.37 29.40 -6.62
CA LEU A 252 9.16 29.46 -5.78
C LEU A 252 9.16 28.24 -4.85
N ALA A 253 8.71 28.42 -3.61
CA ALA A 253 8.70 27.37 -2.59
C ALA A 253 7.53 26.42 -2.83
N ASP A 254 7.80 25.26 -3.43
CA ASP A 254 7.16 23.95 -3.19
C ASP A 254 7.73 22.92 -4.20
N THR A 255 7.80 21.65 -3.81
CA THR A 255 8.55 20.59 -4.52
C THR A 255 7.76 20.00 -5.70
N VAL A 256 7.89 20.57 -6.91
CA VAL A 256 7.30 20.02 -8.16
C VAL A 256 8.22 20.29 -9.37
N LEU A 257 8.43 19.29 -10.24
CA LEU A 257 8.95 19.48 -11.60
C LEU A 257 7.85 20.20 -12.41
N ALA A 258 8.08 21.46 -12.79
CA ALA A 258 7.11 22.23 -13.57
C ALA A 258 7.53 22.22 -15.05
N VAL A 259 6.66 21.70 -15.91
CA VAL A 259 6.77 21.89 -17.36
C VAL A 259 5.74 22.96 -17.73
N ARG A 260 6.19 24.12 -18.17
CA ARG A 260 5.31 25.15 -18.74
C ARG A 260 5.23 24.95 -20.24
N PHE A 261 4.01 24.96 -20.76
CA PHE A 261 3.73 24.87 -22.18
C PHE A 261 3.51 26.28 -22.71
N GLN A 262 4.40 26.78 -23.59
CA GLN A 262 4.14 28.01 -24.33
C GLN A 262 3.49 27.63 -25.66
N GLY A 263 2.28 28.13 -25.89
CA GLY A 263 1.73 28.17 -27.25
C GLY A 263 2.48 29.22 -28.05
N ILE A 264 2.94 28.85 -29.24
CA ILE A 264 3.67 29.73 -30.15
C ILE A 264 2.79 30.94 -30.51
N HIS A 265 3.12 32.12 -29.97
CA HIS A 265 2.85 33.37 -30.69
C HIS A 265 4.05 33.63 -31.60
N SER A 266 3.77 33.56 -32.90
CA SER A 266 4.71 33.81 -33.99
C SER A 266 5.46 35.12 -33.78
N LYS A 267 6.78 35.03 -33.66
CA LYS A 267 7.67 36.17 -33.95
C LYS A 267 7.69 36.39 -35.47
N SER A 268 6.91 37.36 -35.95
CA SER A 268 7.29 38.21 -37.08
C SER A 268 6.30 39.36 -37.21
N ASP A 269 6.70 40.54 -36.79
CA ASP A 269 6.54 41.76 -37.59
C ASP A 269 7.41 42.86 -36.96
N SER A 270 8.70 42.79 -37.30
CA SER A 270 9.55 43.97 -37.33
C SER A 270 9.00 44.94 -38.38
N ASP A 271 8.96 46.21 -38.03
CA ASP A 271 9.13 47.33 -38.96
C ASP A 271 8.31 47.29 -40.25
N ARG A 272 7.09 47.84 -40.18
CA ARG A 272 6.45 48.60 -41.26
C ARG A 272 5.28 49.41 -40.67
N PHE A 273 5.54 50.67 -40.35
CA PHE A 273 4.95 51.82 -41.06
C PHE A 273 5.29 53.12 -40.31
N TYR A 274 5.93 54.02 -41.04
CA TYR A 274 6.02 55.45 -40.73
C TYR A 274 4.62 56.04 -40.49
N SER A 275 4.48 56.77 -39.37
CA SER A 275 4.03 58.17 -39.34
C SER A 275 4.31 58.75 -37.96
#